data_AF-A0A8I1RBG4-F1
#
_entry.id   AF-A0A8I1RBG4-F1
#
_cell.length_a   1.000
_cell.length_b   1.000
_cell.length_c   1.000
_cell.angle_alpha   90.00
_cell.angle_beta   90.00
_cell.angle_gamma   90.00
#
_symmetry.space_group_name_H-M   'P 1'
#
loop_
_entity.id
_entity.type
_entity.pdbx_description
1 polymer ?
#
loop_
_entity_poly.entity_id
_entity_poly.type
_entity_poly.pdbx_seq_one_letter_code
_entity_poly.pdbx_strand_id
1 'polypeptide(L)'
;MRPFIVTDLEAGKLPRWGLLLLCALYTLPGFPGRDPWRTLDAAGFGIALTMMRGGAHDWLAPNIAGLPVVDEGPLPFWIDALVGRLAAPLLGEHGGVQFAVLATLTLLLVLAWYTTYALARRSGVQPSDPFGASASQTDYGRAIADSGLLLLMATFGLLVRMHETTAEPAQVAWIAAFLFGCARALERPLSGGIIAGAAIAASLLTHGAGTALALLGVLVVLPIACRDWRLVARRMLVPAVAAAVAGALPWPLLLAAAGESGQVHLAQWAAWNVESLSGPSGASLSYLARTVPWFYWPAWPVALWAVYRWRGRWSEPAVALPLLTAGAMALPVLAAPQGAESWLLPATVPLAMLAAVGMPTLRRGIVSLIDWFAVISFTLFALVIWGYWIALMTGYPPRMAFRAGQFSPGFVPQWSATATALGLLAALATLGWLLLVRWRISRQPRMIWRAMALSCGGVVLAWLLLMTLWLPVFNDRNTYREVALRFVDAFAAAGGKRGECVASDDLSAAPRASFYYFAHLRPAARGERCDWLLLEDTGSLAQADAGPMPGWTPVWDGRRRSDRDERFRLYRRAQPGAAPG
;
A
#
# COMPACT_ATOMS: atom_id res chain seq x y z
N MET A 1 23.00 16.91 -23.23
CA MET A 1 22.82 15.44 -23.29
C MET A 1 23.35 14.98 -24.65
N ARG A 2 24.23 13.95 -24.72
CA ARG A 2 24.68 13.46 -26.05
C ARG A 2 23.51 12.72 -26.72
N PRO A 3 23.31 12.87 -28.04
CA PRO A 3 22.29 12.13 -28.78
C PRO A 3 22.34 10.64 -28.48
N PHE A 4 21.18 10.00 -28.42
CA PHE A 4 21.05 8.55 -28.27
C PHE A 4 20.07 8.04 -29.33
N ILE A 5 20.34 6.86 -29.86
CA ILE A 5 19.54 6.23 -30.91
C ILE A 5 18.80 5.05 -30.26
N VAL A 6 17.52 4.90 -30.60
CA VAL A 6 16.71 3.74 -30.24
C VAL A 6 16.08 3.23 -31.52
N THR A 7 16.44 2.01 -31.92
CA THR A 7 15.90 1.37 -33.12
C THR A 7 14.47 0.82 -32.90
N ASP A 8 13.72 0.57 -33.97
CA ASP A 8 12.41 -0.11 -33.89
C ASP A 8 12.46 -1.44 -33.12
N LEU A 9 13.58 -2.19 -33.26
CA LEU A 9 13.80 -3.43 -32.53
C LEU A 9 13.96 -3.21 -31.02
N GLU A 10 14.60 -2.12 -30.61
CA GLU A 10 14.79 -1.75 -29.20
C GLU A 10 13.50 -1.16 -28.60
N ALA A 11 12.67 -0.50 -29.40
CA ALA A 11 11.32 -0.05 -29.03
C ALA A 11 10.23 -1.11 -29.25
N GLY A 12 10.62 -2.36 -29.55
CA GLY A 12 9.69 -3.46 -29.80
C GLY A 12 8.68 -3.62 -28.66
N LYS A 13 7.40 -3.80 -29.02
CA LYS A 13 6.29 -3.83 -28.06
C LYS A 13 6.35 -5.07 -27.17
N LEU A 14 6.15 -4.87 -25.87
CA LEU A 14 5.73 -5.97 -25.00
C LEU A 14 4.32 -6.41 -25.44
N PRO A 15 4.06 -7.71 -25.66
CA PRO A 15 2.72 -8.18 -25.98
C PRO A 15 1.74 -7.74 -24.89
N ARG A 16 0.63 -7.11 -25.29
CA ARG A 16 -0.32 -6.50 -24.34
C ARG A 16 -0.88 -7.52 -23.34
N TRP A 17 -1.16 -8.75 -23.80
CA TRP A 17 -1.58 -9.83 -22.93
C TRP A 17 -0.54 -10.16 -21.86
N GLY A 18 0.76 -10.10 -22.17
CA GLY A 18 1.85 -10.39 -21.23
C GLY A 18 1.98 -9.32 -20.15
N LEU A 19 1.83 -8.04 -20.53
CA LEU A 19 1.78 -6.94 -19.57
C LEU A 19 0.57 -7.05 -18.65
N LEU A 20 -0.61 -7.26 -19.21
CA LEU A 20 -1.86 -7.41 -18.44
C LEU A 20 -1.80 -8.63 -17.52
N LEU A 21 -1.20 -9.73 -17.97
CA LEU A 21 -0.97 -10.92 -17.14
C LEU A 21 -0.07 -10.59 -15.95
N LEU A 22 1.06 -9.89 -16.16
CA LEU A 22 1.92 -9.48 -15.04
C LEU A 22 1.19 -8.55 -14.07
N CYS A 23 0.40 -7.59 -14.56
CA CYS A 23 -0.42 -6.74 -13.70
C CYS A 23 -1.42 -7.57 -12.89
N ALA A 24 -2.14 -8.49 -13.52
CA ALA A 24 -3.11 -9.36 -12.83
C ALA A 24 -2.43 -10.26 -11.79
N LEU A 25 -1.28 -10.86 -12.12
CA LEU A 25 -0.50 -11.70 -11.21
C LEU A 25 0.17 -10.89 -10.10
N TYR A 26 0.33 -9.57 -10.26
CA TYR A 26 0.77 -8.68 -9.18
C TYR A 26 -0.40 -8.36 -8.24
N THR A 27 -1.55 -7.94 -8.77
CA THR A 27 -2.66 -7.38 -7.96
C THR A 27 -3.57 -8.41 -7.31
N LEU A 28 -3.77 -9.59 -7.92
CA LEU A 28 -4.73 -10.59 -7.45
C LEU A 28 -4.24 -11.43 -6.25
N PRO A 29 -2.97 -11.88 -6.20
CA PRO A 29 -2.52 -12.70 -5.08
C PRO A 29 -2.61 -11.94 -3.75
N GLY A 30 -3.11 -12.61 -2.72
CA GLY A 30 -3.32 -12.01 -1.40
C GLY A 30 -4.73 -11.46 -1.18
N PHE A 31 -5.57 -11.45 -2.23
CA PHE A 31 -7.00 -11.14 -2.11
C PHE A 31 -7.82 -12.33 -1.57
N PRO A 32 -7.89 -13.50 -2.24
CA PRO A 32 -8.78 -14.56 -1.79
C PRO A 32 -8.25 -15.25 -0.53
N GLY A 33 -9.12 -15.39 0.47
CA GLY A 33 -8.86 -16.17 1.68
C GLY A 33 -7.92 -15.52 2.68
N ARG A 34 -7.50 -14.27 2.48
CA ARG A 34 -6.70 -13.50 3.45
C ARG A 34 -7.61 -12.91 4.52
N ASP A 35 -7.26 -13.10 5.79
CA ASP A 35 -7.93 -12.42 6.91
C ASP A 35 -7.41 -10.99 7.07
N PRO A 36 -8.12 -10.08 7.76
CA PRO A 36 -7.56 -8.82 8.20
C PRO A 36 -6.35 -9.11 9.11
N TRP A 37 -5.16 -8.76 8.64
CA TRP A 37 -3.91 -9.06 9.33
C TRP A 37 -3.58 -7.98 10.36
N ARG A 38 -2.89 -8.38 11.44
CA ARG A 38 -2.43 -7.47 12.50
C ARG A 38 -1.81 -6.18 11.97
N THR A 39 -1.75 -5.17 12.83
CA THR A 39 -1.20 -3.82 12.57
C THR A 39 -2.09 -2.98 11.64
N LEU A 40 -1.57 -2.47 10.53
CA LEU A 40 -2.25 -1.45 9.75
C LEU A 40 -3.42 -2.01 8.92
N ASP A 41 -3.29 -3.23 8.38
CA ASP A 41 -4.32 -3.84 7.55
C ASP A 41 -5.65 -4.03 8.30
N ALA A 42 -5.66 -4.71 9.45
CA ALA A 42 -6.86 -4.84 10.28
C ALA A 42 -7.40 -3.50 10.77
N ALA A 43 -6.52 -2.55 11.12
CA ALA A 43 -6.94 -1.22 11.54
C ALA A 43 -7.68 -0.46 10.43
N GLY A 44 -7.10 -0.40 9.23
CA GLY A 44 -7.69 0.25 8.07
C GLY A 44 -8.99 -0.43 7.62
N PHE A 45 -9.04 -1.77 7.62
CA PHE A 45 -10.30 -2.50 7.42
C PHE A 45 -11.34 -2.12 8.48
N GLY A 46 -10.93 -1.97 9.74
CA GLY A 46 -11.79 -1.54 10.85
C GLY A 46 -12.47 -0.20 10.61
N ILE A 47 -11.76 0.77 10.03
CA ILE A 47 -12.32 2.09 9.69
C ILE A 47 -13.42 1.93 8.64
N ALA A 48 -13.11 1.24 7.52
CA ALA A 48 -14.09 0.98 6.47
C ALA A 48 -15.30 0.20 7.02
N LEU A 49 -15.07 -0.85 7.83
CA LEU A 49 -16.14 -1.66 8.43
C LEU A 49 -17.03 -0.84 9.37
N THR A 50 -16.44 0.09 10.13
CA THR A 50 -17.19 1.02 11.00
C THR A 50 -18.07 1.93 10.17
N MET A 51 -17.55 2.51 9.09
CA MET A 51 -18.37 3.26 8.13
C MET A 51 -19.46 2.38 7.51
N MET A 52 -19.15 1.13 7.15
CA MET A 52 -20.11 0.20 6.54
C MET A 52 -21.29 -0.11 7.45
N ARG A 53 -21.06 -0.29 8.75
CA ARG A 53 -22.08 -0.68 9.73
C ARG A 53 -22.68 0.50 10.50
N GLY A 54 -22.01 1.65 10.49
CA GLY A 54 -22.32 2.85 11.27
C GLY A 54 -23.16 3.89 10.54
N GLY A 55 -23.27 5.07 11.17
CA GLY A 55 -24.10 6.20 10.75
C GLY A 55 -23.30 7.36 10.16
N ALA A 56 -23.95 8.49 9.90
CA ALA A 56 -23.32 9.65 9.24
C ALA A 56 -22.08 10.20 9.97
N HIS A 57 -22.01 10.08 11.30
CA HIS A 57 -20.85 10.47 12.09
C HIS A 57 -19.62 9.62 11.78
N ASP A 58 -19.80 8.31 11.61
CA ASP A 58 -18.72 7.38 11.26
C ASP A 58 -18.13 7.65 9.87
N TRP A 59 -18.97 8.14 8.95
CA TRP A 59 -18.51 8.60 7.64
C TRP A 59 -17.79 9.93 7.73
N LEU A 60 -18.14 10.80 8.68
CA LEU A 60 -17.51 12.11 8.81
C LEU A 60 -16.14 12.04 9.48
N ALA A 61 -15.99 11.24 10.54
CA ALA A 61 -14.78 11.14 11.34
C ALA A 61 -14.26 9.70 11.38
N PRO A 62 -13.12 9.39 10.71
CA PRO A 62 -12.52 8.06 10.74
C PRO A 62 -12.34 7.53 12.16
N ASN A 63 -12.89 6.35 12.40
CA ASN A 63 -12.84 5.70 13.69
C ASN A 63 -13.01 4.18 13.53
N ILE A 64 -12.51 3.42 14.51
CA ILE A 64 -12.67 1.97 14.57
C ILE A 64 -13.62 1.67 15.72
N ALA A 65 -14.89 1.46 15.41
CA ALA A 65 -15.94 1.16 16.38
C ALA A 65 -15.87 2.11 17.61
N GLY A 66 -15.86 3.42 17.37
CA GLY A 66 -15.77 4.46 18.40
C GLY A 66 -14.36 4.90 18.82
N LEU A 67 -13.29 4.19 18.42
CA LEU A 67 -11.90 4.62 18.66
C LEU A 67 -11.50 5.61 17.55
N PRO A 68 -11.27 6.90 17.85
CA PRO A 68 -10.91 7.88 16.81
C PRO A 68 -9.57 7.54 16.16
N VAL A 69 -9.50 7.61 14.83
CA VAL A 69 -8.26 7.49 14.04
C VAL A 69 -8.03 8.84 13.37
N VAL A 70 -7.17 9.66 13.96
CA VAL A 70 -7.01 11.09 13.61
C VAL A 70 -5.85 11.36 12.66
N ASP A 71 -5.00 10.35 12.44
CA ASP A 71 -3.88 10.34 11.51
C ASP A 71 -4.31 9.99 10.08
N GLU A 72 -5.57 9.60 9.90
CA GLU A 72 -6.14 9.22 8.62
C GLU A 72 -7.27 10.16 8.17
N GLY A 73 -7.29 10.45 6.88
CA GLY A 73 -8.40 11.12 6.21
C GLY A 73 -9.48 10.13 5.75
N PRO A 74 -10.70 10.59 5.44
CA PRO A 74 -11.82 9.70 5.25
C PRO A 74 -11.95 9.12 3.83
N LEU A 75 -11.30 9.71 2.82
CA LEU A 75 -11.59 9.40 1.42
C LEU A 75 -11.29 7.95 1.01
N PRO A 76 -10.13 7.34 1.36
CA PRO A 76 -9.86 5.94 1.05
C PRO A 76 -10.95 5.04 1.63
N PHE A 77 -11.31 5.28 2.89
CA PHE A 77 -12.29 4.48 3.62
C PHE A 77 -13.73 4.73 3.15
N TRP A 78 -14.05 5.90 2.60
CA TRP A 78 -15.32 6.11 1.89
C TRP A 78 -15.43 5.21 0.66
N ILE A 79 -14.37 5.16 -0.15
CA ILE A 79 -14.33 4.31 -1.34
C ILE A 79 -14.44 2.84 -0.91
N ASP A 80 -13.65 2.43 0.07
CA ASP A 80 -13.63 1.07 0.57
C ASP A 80 -14.95 0.66 1.21
N ALA A 81 -15.59 1.52 2.00
CA ALA A 81 -16.88 1.23 2.62
C ALA A 81 -18.03 1.19 1.59
N LEU A 82 -18.01 2.08 0.58
CA LEU A 82 -19.03 2.07 -0.48
C LEU A 82 -18.93 0.82 -1.35
N VAL A 83 -17.73 0.54 -1.86
CA VAL A 83 -17.46 -0.66 -2.67
C VAL A 83 -17.65 -1.91 -1.83
N GLY A 84 -17.18 -1.89 -0.58
CA GLY A 84 -17.36 -2.96 0.39
C GLY A 84 -18.82 -3.31 0.64
N ARG A 85 -19.69 -2.31 0.87
CA ARG A 85 -21.14 -2.52 0.99
C ARG A 85 -21.74 -3.17 -0.27
N LEU A 86 -21.34 -2.72 -1.46
CA LEU A 86 -21.86 -3.24 -2.72
C LEU A 86 -21.38 -4.67 -3.02
N ALA A 87 -20.13 -4.99 -2.67
CA ALA A 87 -19.51 -6.28 -2.96
C ALA A 87 -19.68 -7.32 -1.83
N ALA A 88 -20.03 -6.90 -0.61
CA ALA A 88 -20.19 -7.78 0.56
C ALA A 88 -21.12 -8.99 0.35
N PRO A 89 -22.25 -8.90 -0.37
CA PRO A 89 -23.10 -10.07 -0.61
C PRO A 89 -22.41 -11.20 -1.37
N LEU A 90 -21.42 -10.88 -2.21
CA LEU A 90 -20.68 -11.86 -3.01
C LEU A 90 -19.35 -12.28 -2.38
N LEU A 91 -18.65 -11.33 -1.74
CA LEU A 91 -17.25 -11.50 -1.31
C LEU A 91 -17.07 -11.47 0.21
N GLY A 92 -18.15 -11.25 0.98
CA GLY A 92 -18.08 -10.90 2.40
C GLY A 92 -17.60 -9.46 2.62
N GLU A 93 -17.80 -8.93 3.83
CA GLU A 93 -17.44 -7.52 4.15
C GLU A 93 -15.95 -7.25 3.89
N HIS A 94 -15.05 -8.11 4.39
CA HIS A 94 -13.61 -7.96 4.19
C HIS A 94 -13.21 -8.09 2.71
N GLY A 95 -13.71 -9.10 2.00
CA GLY A 95 -13.42 -9.28 0.58
C GLY A 95 -13.93 -8.11 -0.27
N GLY A 96 -15.05 -7.47 0.11
CA GLY A 96 -15.53 -6.26 -0.54
C GLY A 96 -14.59 -5.07 -0.39
N VAL A 97 -14.06 -4.83 0.82
CA VAL A 97 -13.07 -3.77 1.09
C VAL A 97 -11.77 -4.04 0.31
N GLN A 98 -11.25 -5.27 0.36
CA GLN A 98 -10.05 -5.63 -0.40
C GLN A 98 -10.24 -5.44 -1.92
N PHE A 99 -11.46 -5.57 -2.43
CA PHE A 99 -11.75 -5.39 -3.85
C PHE A 99 -11.63 -3.91 -4.25
N ALA A 100 -12.00 -3.00 -3.35
CA ALA A 100 -11.81 -1.57 -3.52
C ALA A 100 -10.32 -1.20 -3.59
N VAL A 101 -9.49 -1.77 -2.71
CA VAL A 101 -8.03 -1.63 -2.75
C VAL A 101 -7.47 -2.15 -4.06
N LEU A 102 -7.90 -3.33 -4.52
CA LEU A 102 -7.49 -3.91 -5.79
C LEU A 102 -7.84 -3.00 -6.98
N ALA A 103 -9.03 -2.41 -6.97
CA ALA A 103 -9.46 -1.45 -8.00
C ALA A 103 -8.60 -0.17 -7.97
N THR A 104 -8.27 0.33 -6.79
CA THR A 104 -7.41 1.51 -6.58
C THR A 104 -5.97 1.25 -7.04
N LEU A 105 -5.41 0.07 -6.73
CA LEU A 105 -4.12 -0.38 -7.24
C LEU A 105 -4.15 -0.51 -8.77
N THR A 106 -5.22 -1.04 -9.34
CA THR A 106 -5.39 -1.12 -10.80
C THR A 106 -5.42 0.28 -11.44
N LEU A 107 -6.13 1.23 -10.82
CA LEU A 107 -6.16 2.63 -11.24
C LEU A 107 -4.76 3.25 -11.22
N LEU A 108 -3.98 3.03 -10.16
CA LEU A 108 -2.58 3.45 -10.07
C LEU A 108 -1.76 2.97 -11.28
N LEU A 109 -1.79 1.66 -11.56
CA LEU A 109 -1.01 1.08 -12.65
C LEU A 109 -1.40 1.68 -14.02
N VAL A 110 -2.69 1.90 -14.26
CA VAL A 110 -3.22 2.53 -15.47
C VAL A 110 -2.72 3.98 -15.60
N LEU A 111 -2.87 4.78 -14.53
CA LEU A 111 -2.48 6.19 -14.54
C LEU A 111 -0.96 6.34 -14.70
N ALA A 112 -0.17 5.52 -14.01
CA ALA A 112 1.30 5.53 -14.15
C ALA A 112 1.73 5.23 -15.59
N TRP A 113 1.11 4.23 -16.23
CA TRP A 113 1.40 3.87 -17.62
C TRP A 113 1.03 5.00 -18.59
N TYR A 114 -0.19 5.53 -18.51
CA TYR A 114 -0.64 6.59 -19.42
C TYR A 114 0.11 7.90 -19.25
N THR A 115 0.50 8.23 -18.01
CA THR A 115 1.32 9.42 -17.75
C THR A 115 2.70 9.27 -18.37
N THR A 116 3.35 8.13 -18.13
CA THR A 116 4.68 7.85 -18.71
C THR A 116 4.62 7.85 -20.23
N TYR A 117 3.58 7.24 -20.81
CA TYR A 117 3.35 7.22 -22.26
C TYR A 117 3.16 8.62 -22.85
N ALA A 118 2.32 9.45 -22.22
CA ALA A 118 2.05 10.82 -22.68
C ALA A 118 3.31 11.69 -22.67
N LEU A 119 4.11 11.59 -21.60
CA LEU A 119 5.36 12.35 -21.47
C LEU A 119 6.44 11.83 -22.42
N ALA A 120 6.59 10.50 -22.56
CA ALA A 120 7.59 9.87 -23.40
C ALA A 120 7.35 10.08 -24.91
N ARG A 121 6.16 10.52 -25.31
CA ARG A 121 5.84 10.91 -26.70
C ARG A 121 6.24 12.33 -27.07
N ARG A 122 6.64 13.17 -26.11
CA ARG A 122 7.04 14.54 -26.42
C ARG A 122 8.38 14.57 -27.13
N SER A 123 8.54 15.53 -28.04
CA SER A 123 9.75 15.75 -28.85
C SER A 123 11.01 15.93 -27.98
N GLY A 124 10.85 16.50 -26.79
CA GLY A 124 11.91 16.72 -25.81
C GLY A 124 12.71 15.48 -25.44
N VAL A 125 12.09 14.30 -25.45
CA VAL A 125 12.70 13.05 -24.99
C VAL A 125 12.80 11.95 -26.05
N GLN A 126 12.52 12.28 -27.31
CA GLN A 126 12.67 11.34 -28.41
C GLN A 126 14.15 11.00 -28.67
N PRO A 127 14.44 9.77 -29.13
CA PRO A 127 15.75 9.42 -29.65
C PRO A 127 16.12 10.33 -30.84
N SER A 128 17.41 10.60 -31.01
CA SER A 128 17.91 11.32 -32.17
C SER A 128 17.86 10.42 -33.40
N ASP A 129 17.33 10.92 -34.51
CA ASP A 129 17.23 10.17 -35.75
C ASP A 129 18.02 10.77 -36.92
N PRO A 130 19.36 10.66 -36.91
CA PRO A 130 20.17 11.17 -38.02
C PRO A 130 20.04 10.35 -39.31
N PHE A 131 19.45 9.16 -39.28
CA PHE A 131 19.47 8.20 -40.40
C PHE A 131 18.10 7.62 -40.79
N GLY A 132 16.99 8.06 -40.18
CA GLY A 132 15.66 7.50 -40.44
C GLY A 132 15.45 6.10 -39.83
N ALA A 133 16.28 5.70 -38.86
CA ALA A 133 16.32 4.36 -38.28
C ALA A 133 15.79 4.30 -36.84
N SER A 134 15.38 5.45 -36.29
CA SER A 134 14.84 5.52 -34.93
C SER A 134 13.39 5.08 -34.88
N ALA A 135 13.02 4.55 -33.71
CA ALA A 135 11.66 4.14 -33.44
C ALA A 135 10.64 5.28 -33.57
N SER A 136 9.42 4.94 -33.99
CA SER A 136 8.31 5.89 -33.99
C SER A 136 8.05 6.44 -32.58
N GLN A 137 7.57 7.69 -32.49
CA GLN A 137 7.25 8.31 -31.19
C GLN A 137 6.27 7.48 -30.35
N THR A 138 5.34 6.82 -31.02
CA THR A 138 4.33 5.97 -30.38
C THR A 138 4.94 4.69 -29.81
N ASP A 139 5.82 4.04 -30.58
CA ASP A 139 6.43 2.78 -30.15
C ASP A 139 7.49 3.01 -29.08
N TYR A 140 8.30 4.07 -29.22
CA TYR A 140 9.19 4.52 -28.16
C TYR A 140 8.42 4.88 -26.88
N GLY A 141 7.37 5.70 -27.00
CA GLY A 141 6.54 6.07 -25.86
C GLY A 141 5.94 4.85 -25.14
N ARG A 142 5.46 3.85 -25.89
CA ARG A 142 4.95 2.59 -25.32
C ARG A 142 6.06 1.80 -24.63
N ALA A 143 7.24 1.70 -25.23
CA ALA A 143 8.37 0.98 -24.63
C ALA A 143 8.80 1.62 -23.30
N ILE A 144 8.86 2.95 -23.20
CA ILE A 144 9.15 3.66 -21.95
C ILE A 144 8.03 3.45 -20.92
N ALA A 145 6.76 3.52 -21.34
CA ALA A 145 5.62 3.30 -20.44
C ALA A 145 5.54 1.88 -19.90
N ASP A 146 5.72 0.88 -20.76
CA ASP A 146 5.79 -0.54 -20.37
C ASP A 146 6.93 -0.75 -19.37
N SER A 147 8.10 -0.14 -19.61
CA SER A 147 9.23 -0.25 -18.71
C SER A 147 9.03 0.46 -17.36
N GLY A 148 8.43 1.65 -17.36
CA GLY A 148 8.12 2.40 -16.14
C GLY A 148 7.11 1.68 -15.26
N LEU A 149 6.09 1.05 -15.87
CA LEU A 149 5.12 0.23 -15.16
C LEU A 149 5.77 -1.03 -14.56
N LEU A 150 6.59 -1.75 -15.33
CA LEU A 150 7.33 -2.91 -14.81
C LEU A 150 8.26 -2.53 -13.67
N LEU A 151 8.92 -1.37 -13.76
CA LEU A 151 9.80 -0.88 -12.71
C LEU A 151 9.05 -0.49 -11.44
N LEU A 152 7.88 0.15 -11.59
CA LEU A 152 7.01 0.46 -10.46
C LEU A 152 6.63 -0.82 -9.70
N MET A 153 6.14 -1.84 -10.43
CA MET A 153 5.78 -3.14 -9.84
C MET A 153 6.99 -3.90 -9.26
N ALA A 154 8.19 -3.68 -9.79
CA ALA A 154 9.42 -4.28 -9.28
C ALA A 154 9.96 -3.59 -8.01
N THR A 155 9.39 -2.45 -7.60
CA THR A 155 9.88 -1.67 -6.46
C THR A 155 9.47 -2.32 -5.13
N PHE A 156 10.44 -2.76 -4.34
CA PHE A 156 10.19 -3.62 -3.17
C PHE A 156 9.31 -2.96 -2.11
N GLY A 157 9.51 -1.66 -1.84
CA GLY A 157 8.75 -0.93 -0.83
C GLY A 157 7.25 -0.87 -1.08
N LEU A 158 6.79 -1.13 -2.32
CA LEU A 158 5.36 -1.14 -2.65
C LEU A 158 4.68 -2.46 -2.31
N LEU A 159 5.40 -3.58 -2.28
CA LEU A 159 4.77 -4.89 -2.48
C LEU A 159 3.73 -5.21 -1.40
N VAL A 160 4.06 -5.07 -0.12
CA VAL A 160 3.13 -5.41 0.96
C VAL A 160 2.05 -4.33 1.11
N ARG A 161 2.45 -3.06 1.26
CA ARG A 161 1.55 -1.93 1.55
C ARG A 161 0.47 -1.73 0.50
N MET A 162 0.77 -2.00 -0.78
CA MET A 162 -0.21 -1.85 -1.85
C MET A 162 -1.32 -2.93 -1.85
N HIS A 163 -1.20 -3.97 -1.01
CA HIS A 163 -2.17 -5.06 -0.88
C HIS A 163 -2.84 -5.12 0.50
N GLU A 164 -2.59 -4.10 1.35
CA GLU A 164 -3.26 -3.93 2.64
C GLU A 164 -4.47 -2.99 2.51
N THR A 165 -5.46 -3.11 3.39
CA THR A 165 -6.67 -2.26 3.44
C THR A 165 -6.43 -0.94 4.16
N THR A 166 -5.28 -0.32 3.91
CA THR A 166 -4.85 0.93 4.50
C THR A 166 -5.06 2.11 3.55
N ALA A 167 -4.72 3.33 3.96
CA ALA A 167 -4.87 4.52 3.13
C ALA A 167 -3.77 4.67 2.06
N GLU A 168 -2.62 4.01 2.24
CA GLU A 168 -1.44 4.13 1.41
C GLU A 168 -1.67 3.77 -0.07
N PRO A 169 -2.37 2.67 -0.43
CA PRO A 169 -2.67 2.35 -1.82
C PRO A 169 -3.37 3.50 -2.56
N ALA A 170 -4.35 4.12 -1.89
CA ALA A 170 -5.07 5.27 -2.41
C ALA A 170 -4.14 6.49 -2.55
N GLN A 171 -3.30 6.76 -1.55
CA GLN A 171 -2.36 7.87 -1.62
C GLN A 171 -1.44 7.78 -2.83
N VAL A 172 -0.86 6.60 -3.10
CA VAL A 172 0.01 6.39 -4.27
C VAL A 172 -0.77 6.53 -5.57
N ALA A 173 -2.02 6.06 -5.62
CA ALA A 173 -2.92 6.27 -6.77
C ALA A 173 -3.22 7.77 -7.01
N TRP A 174 -3.39 8.57 -5.96
CA TRP A 174 -3.58 10.02 -6.06
C TRP A 174 -2.33 10.73 -6.56
N ILE A 175 -1.12 10.29 -6.18
CA ILE A 175 0.13 10.80 -6.80
C ILE A 175 0.13 10.53 -8.30
N ALA A 176 -0.23 9.31 -8.72
CA ALA A 176 -0.32 8.97 -10.13
C ALA A 176 -1.41 9.78 -10.87
N ALA A 177 -2.55 10.05 -10.22
CA ALA A 177 -3.60 10.90 -10.75
C ALA A 177 -3.14 12.35 -10.91
N PHE A 178 -2.40 12.89 -9.94
CA PHE A 178 -1.78 14.21 -10.02
C PHE A 178 -0.82 14.30 -11.21
N LEU A 179 0.11 13.35 -11.30
CA LEU A 179 1.08 13.27 -12.40
C LEU A 179 0.38 13.15 -13.76
N PHE A 180 -0.68 12.34 -13.84
CA PHE A 180 -1.52 12.20 -15.03
C PHE A 180 -2.23 13.52 -15.39
N GLY A 181 -2.81 14.20 -14.41
CA GLY A 181 -3.45 15.51 -14.59
C GLY A 181 -2.47 16.55 -15.13
N CYS A 182 -1.26 16.62 -14.55
CA CYS A 182 -0.19 17.51 -15.01
C CYS A 182 0.28 17.19 -16.43
N ALA A 183 0.46 15.92 -16.78
CA ALA A 183 0.83 15.51 -18.14
C ALA A 183 -0.29 15.83 -19.15
N ARG A 184 -1.54 15.55 -18.80
CA ARG A 184 -2.72 15.83 -19.63
C ARG A 184 -2.93 17.33 -19.83
N ALA A 185 -2.58 18.16 -18.84
CA ALA A 185 -2.76 19.62 -18.92
C ALA A 185 -1.96 20.27 -20.06
N LEU A 186 -0.89 19.62 -20.53
CA LEU A 186 -0.11 20.08 -21.67
C LEU A 186 -0.90 20.06 -22.99
N GLU A 187 -1.94 19.23 -23.10
CA GLU A 187 -2.82 19.15 -24.27
C GLU A 187 -4.23 19.66 -23.97
N ARG A 188 -4.77 19.33 -22.79
CA ARG A 188 -6.12 19.68 -22.35
C ARG A 188 -6.09 20.34 -20.97
N PRO A 189 -5.69 21.62 -20.89
CA PRO A 189 -5.33 22.28 -19.63
C PRO A 189 -6.45 22.33 -18.60
N LEU A 190 -7.70 22.54 -19.04
CA LEU A 190 -8.86 22.54 -18.14
C LEU A 190 -9.03 21.17 -17.46
N SER A 191 -9.18 20.11 -18.25
CA SER A 191 -9.37 18.75 -17.69
C SER A 191 -8.15 18.25 -16.89
N GLY A 192 -6.94 18.56 -17.34
CA GLY A 192 -5.71 18.19 -16.63
C GLY A 192 -5.57 18.94 -15.30
N GLY A 193 -5.93 20.23 -15.30
CA GLY A 193 -6.00 21.04 -14.08
C GLY A 193 -7.01 20.48 -13.07
N ILE A 194 -8.25 20.17 -13.49
CA ILE A 194 -9.27 19.57 -12.61
C ILE A 194 -8.76 18.27 -11.99
N ILE A 195 -8.17 17.37 -12.79
CA ILE A 195 -7.65 16.10 -12.29
C ILE A 195 -6.50 16.32 -11.29
N ALA A 196 -5.56 17.22 -11.59
CA ALA A 196 -4.46 17.54 -10.68
C ALA A 196 -4.97 18.16 -9.37
N GLY A 197 -5.94 19.07 -9.43
CA GLY A 197 -6.59 19.67 -8.27
C GLY A 197 -7.36 18.66 -7.42
N ALA A 198 -8.14 17.79 -8.06
CA ALA A 198 -8.87 16.72 -7.38
C ALA A 198 -7.90 15.74 -6.70
N ALA A 199 -6.75 15.43 -7.30
CA ALA A 199 -5.73 14.60 -6.69
C ALA A 199 -5.04 15.25 -5.48
N ILE A 200 -4.86 16.59 -5.48
CA ILE A 200 -4.40 17.34 -4.30
C ILE A 200 -5.43 17.24 -3.17
N ALA A 201 -6.72 17.45 -3.47
CA ALA A 201 -7.78 17.29 -2.48
C ALA A 201 -7.85 15.86 -1.93
N ALA A 202 -7.79 14.86 -2.82
CA ALA A 202 -7.81 13.46 -2.44
C ALA A 202 -6.62 13.09 -1.53
N SER A 203 -5.44 13.64 -1.80
CA SER A 203 -4.26 13.45 -0.95
C SER A 203 -4.46 14.05 0.44
N LEU A 204 -5.07 15.24 0.54
CA LEU A 204 -5.39 15.86 1.84
C LEU A 204 -6.37 15.01 2.65
N LEU A 205 -7.37 14.44 1.97
CA LEU A 205 -8.38 13.54 2.55
C LEU A 205 -7.89 12.10 2.73
N THR A 206 -6.58 11.82 2.54
CA THR A 206 -5.98 10.49 2.69
C THR A 206 -4.96 10.50 3.83
N HIS A 207 -3.74 11.00 3.63
CA HIS A 207 -2.68 11.03 4.66
C HIS A 207 -2.36 12.45 5.16
N GLY A 208 -3.35 13.35 5.12
CA GLY A 208 -3.22 14.70 5.64
C GLY A 208 -2.55 15.72 4.72
N ALA A 209 -2.21 16.87 5.29
CA ALA A 209 -1.83 18.08 4.56
C ALA A 209 -0.43 18.03 3.95
N GLY A 210 0.52 17.28 4.54
CA GLY A 210 1.92 17.26 4.09
C GLY A 210 2.08 16.90 2.60
N THR A 211 1.47 15.79 2.19
CA THR A 211 1.52 15.33 0.79
C THR A 211 0.76 16.27 -0.14
N ALA A 212 -0.40 16.76 0.27
CA ALA A 212 -1.21 17.70 -0.52
C ALA A 212 -0.48 19.04 -0.76
N LEU A 213 0.17 19.59 0.26
CA LEU A 213 0.97 20.81 0.17
C LEU A 213 2.18 20.62 -0.74
N ALA A 214 2.85 19.46 -0.66
CA ALA A 214 3.96 19.14 -1.56
C ALA A 214 3.50 19.07 -3.03
N LEU A 215 2.34 18.47 -3.32
CA LEU A 215 1.76 18.46 -4.67
C LEU A 215 1.33 19.86 -5.15
N LEU A 216 0.75 20.67 -4.27
CA LEU A 216 0.43 22.07 -4.56
C LEU A 216 1.70 22.87 -4.88
N GLY A 217 2.79 22.63 -4.14
CA GLY A 217 4.11 23.20 -4.42
C GLY A 217 4.60 22.83 -5.83
N VAL A 218 4.52 21.55 -6.21
CA VAL A 218 4.86 21.11 -7.58
C VAL A 218 4.00 21.81 -8.61
N LEU A 219 2.69 21.90 -8.40
CA LEU A 219 1.74 22.55 -9.30
C LEU A 219 2.12 24.00 -9.59
N VAL A 220 2.55 24.74 -8.56
CA VAL A 220 3.01 26.14 -8.67
C VAL A 220 4.38 26.26 -9.33
N VAL A 221 5.32 25.36 -9.00
CA VAL A 221 6.69 25.40 -9.52
C VAL A 221 6.79 24.97 -10.99
N LEU A 222 5.91 24.09 -11.46
CA LEU A 222 5.93 23.58 -12.85
C LEU A 222 5.96 24.69 -13.92
N PRO A 223 5.04 25.69 -13.93
CA PRO A 223 5.11 26.82 -14.86
C PRO A 223 6.37 27.68 -14.77
N ILE A 224 7.04 27.68 -13.61
CA ILE A 224 8.27 28.44 -13.38
C ILE A 224 9.46 27.68 -13.99
N ALA A 225 9.54 26.38 -13.70
CA ALA A 225 10.64 25.52 -14.12
C ALA A 225 10.59 25.15 -15.61
N CYS A 226 9.41 25.14 -16.23
CA CYS A 226 9.19 24.55 -17.55
C CYS A 226 8.32 25.41 -18.46
N ARG A 227 8.83 25.69 -19.67
CA ARG A 227 8.14 26.51 -20.68
C ARG A 227 6.78 25.92 -21.08
N ASP A 228 6.68 24.60 -21.22
CA ASP A 228 5.47 23.94 -21.72
C ASP A 228 4.28 24.14 -20.78
N TRP A 229 4.47 24.02 -19.45
CA TRP A 229 3.43 24.35 -18.48
C TRP A 229 3.21 25.86 -18.33
N ARG A 230 4.24 26.69 -18.52
CA ARG A 230 4.11 28.15 -18.51
C ARG A 230 3.08 28.64 -19.54
N LEU A 231 3.07 28.03 -20.73
CA LEU A 231 2.14 28.37 -21.81
C LEU A 231 0.67 28.06 -21.46
N VAL A 232 0.43 27.06 -20.61
CA VAL A 232 -0.91 26.63 -20.21
C VAL A 232 -1.27 27.01 -18.77
N ALA A 233 -0.39 27.71 -18.06
CA ALA A 233 -0.45 27.91 -16.62
C ALA A 233 -1.81 28.41 -16.14
N ARG A 234 -2.32 29.52 -16.69
CA ARG A 234 -3.62 30.07 -16.30
C ARG A 234 -4.78 29.08 -16.50
N ARG A 235 -4.77 28.35 -17.63
CA ARG A 235 -5.84 27.40 -17.99
C ARG A 235 -5.77 26.09 -17.20
N MET A 236 -4.63 25.82 -16.55
CA MET A 236 -4.41 24.65 -15.70
C MET A 236 -4.59 24.98 -14.21
N LEU A 237 -3.96 26.06 -13.73
CA LEU A 237 -3.92 26.43 -12.31
C LEU A 237 -5.28 26.84 -11.77
N VAL A 238 -6.05 27.65 -12.51
CA VAL A 238 -7.37 28.10 -12.06
C VAL A 238 -8.31 26.91 -11.79
N PRO A 239 -8.55 25.99 -12.74
CA PRO A 239 -9.39 24.82 -12.46
C PRO A 239 -8.76 23.86 -11.44
N ALA A 240 -7.43 23.75 -11.37
CA ALA A 240 -6.77 22.92 -10.37
C ALA A 240 -7.00 23.45 -8.95
N VAL A 241 -6.81 24.75 -8.70
CA VAL A 241 -7.06 25.36 -7.40
C VAL A 241 -8.55 25.27 -7.06
N ALA A 242 -9.43 25.54 -8.03
CA ALA A 242 -10.87 25.43 -7.81
C ALA A 242 -11.27 23.99 -7.41
N ALA A 243 -10.79 22.97 -8.12
CA ALA A 243 -11.06 21.57 -7.80
C ALA A 243 -10.43 21.15 -6.47
N ALA A 244 -9.21 21.62 -6.16
CA ALA A 244 -8.55 21.33 -4.89
C ALA A 244 -9.33 21.92 -3.71
N VAL A 245 -9.72 23.19 -3.78
CA VAL A 245 -10.49 23.86 -2.72
C VAL A 245 -11.87 23.22 -2.58
N ALA A 246 -12.58 23.00 -3.70
CA ALA A 246 -13.92 22.42 -3.68
C ALA A 246 -13.93 20.98 -3.15
N GLY A 247 -12.87 20.21 -3.39
CA GLY A 247 -12.75 18.84 -2.88
C GLY A 247 -12.25 18.76 -1.44
N ALA A 248 -11.29 19.60 -1.05
CA ALA A 248 -10.58 19.49 0.22
C ALA A 248 -11.29 20.20 1.38
N LEU A 249 -11.86 21.37 1.13
CA LEU A 249 -12.40 22.26 2.16
C LEU A 249 -13.70 21.77 2.83
N PRO A 250 -14.63 21.07 2.14
CA PRO A 250 -15.90 20.67 2.76
C PRO A 250 -15.74 19.79 3.99
N TRP A 251 -14.82 18.83 3.98
CA TRP A 251 -14.64 17.88 5.09
C TRP A 251 -14.26 18.55 6.43
N PRO A 252 -13.19 19.36 6.52
CA PRO A 252 -12.86 20.04 7.77
C PRO A 252 -13.93 21.05 8.20
N LEU A 253 -14.64 21.69 7.26
CA LEU A 253 -15.78 22.56 7.59
C LEU A 253 -16.95 21.78 8.19
N LEU A 254 -17.26 20.60 7.65
CA LEU A 254 -18.30 19.73 8.19
C LEU A 254 -17.91 19.20 9.57
N LEU A 255 -16.64 18.83 9.79
CA LEU A 255 -16.14 18.46 11.13
C LEU A 255 -16.28 19.61 12.12
N ALA A 256 -15.91 20.83 11.74
CA ALA A 256 -16.06 22.02 12.60
C ALA A 256 -17.53 22.29 12.98
N ALA A 257 -18.46 21.97 12.07
CA ALA A 257 -19.91 22.11 12.27
C ALA A 257 -20.56 20.92 13.03
N ALA A 258 -19.87 19.78 13.20
CA ALA A 258 -20.43 18.54 13.77
C ALA A 258 -20.38 18.47 15.31
N GLY A 259 -20.42 19.63 15.97
CA GLY A 259 -20.39 19.74 17.44
C GLY A 259 -19.04 19.39 18.06
N GLU A 260 -19.04 19.13 19.38
CA GLU A 260 -17.81 18.91 20.17
C GLU A 260 -16.95 17.76 19.62
N SER A 261 -17.57 16.63 19.26
CA SER A 261 -16.82 15.46 18.76
C SER A 261 -16.10 15.73 17.43
N GLY A 262 -16.74 16.43 16.50
CA GLY A 262 -16.14 16.81 15.22
C GLY A 262 -15.03 17.85 15.40
N GLN A 263 -15.21 18.81 16.31
CA GLN A 263 -14.20 19.82 16.63
C GLN A 263 -12.97 19.20 17.30
N VAL A 264 -13.16 18.24 18.22
CA VAL A 264 -12.06 17.51 18.85
C VAL A 264 -11.29 16.69 17.80
N HIS A 265 -11.99 15.97 16.93
CA HIS A 265 -11.35 15.20 15.86
C HIS A 265 -10.56 16.11 14.91
N LEU A 266 -11.14 17.25 14.49
CA LEU A 266 -10.46 18.23 13.65
C LEU A 266 -9.21 18.82 14.33
N ALA A 267 -9.29 19.15 15.62
CA ALA A 267 -8.16 19.66 16.38
C ALA A 267 -7.04 18.62 16.52
N GLN A 268 -7.39 17.35 16.77
CA GLN A 268 -6.44 16.24 16.84
C GLN A 268 -5.79 15.95 15.48
N TRP A 269 -6.56 15.94 14.40
CA TRP A 269 -6.04 15.80 13.03
C TRP A 269 -5.08 16.95 12.69
N ALA A 270 -5.43 18.19 13.05
CA ALA A 270 -4.58 19.35 12.83
C ALA A 270 -3.27 19.26 13.65
N ALA A 271 -3.36 18.84 14.91
CA ALA A 271 -2.19 18.62 15.78
C ALA A 271 -1.27 17.52 15.22
N TRP A 272 -1.85 16.40 14.77
CA TRP A 272 -1.10 15.31 14.16
C TRP A 272 -0.33 15.76 12.90
N ASN A 273 -0.95 16.59 12.05
CA ASN A 273 -0.27 17.12 10.86
C ASN A 273 0.96 17.98 11.21
N VAL A 274 0.88 18.76 12.31
CA VAL A 274 2.00 19.57 12.79
C VAL A 274 3.09 18.67 13.39
N GLU A 275 2.71 17.72 14.23
CA GLU A 275 3.65 16.81 14.90
C GLU A 275 4.39 15.92 13.88
N SER A 276 3.66 15.41 12.89
CA SER A 276 4.19 14.54 11.83
C SER A 276 5.21 15.23 10.93
N LEU A 277 5.28 16.57 10.94
CA LEU A 277 6.21 17.37 10.15
C LEU A 277 7.06 18.29 11.02
N SER A 278 7.25 17.93 12.30
CA SER A 278 7.99 18.74 13.29
C SER A 278 9.50 18.83 13.04
N GLY A 279 10.04 18.05 12.10
CA GLY A 279 11.42 18.11 11.64
C GLY A 279 12.18 16.78 11.77
N PRO A 280 13.36 16.68 11.14
CA PRO A 280 14.18 15.47 11.22
C PRO A 280 14.65 15.20 12.65
N SER A 281 14.72 13.92 13.02
CA SER A 281 15.39 13.45 14.22
C SER A 281 16.61 12.61 13.84
N GLY A 282 17.57 12.43 14.76
CA GLY A 282 18.70 11.53 14.52
C GLY A 282 18.26 10.09 14.23
N ALA A 283 17.16 9.65 14.85
CA ALA A 283 16.55 8.35 14.62
C ALA A 283 15.94 8.24 13.21
N SER A 284 15.22 9.27 12.75
CA SER A 284 14.61 9.24 11.42
C SER A 284 15.66 9.25 10.31
N LEU A 285 16.74 10.02 10.44
CA LEU A 285 17.84 9.99 9.47
C LEU A 285 18.53 8.62 9.39
N SER A 286 18.76 7.98 10.56
CA SER A 286 19.30 6.62 10.63
C SER A 286 18.38 5.60 9.97
N TYR A 287 17.07 5.71 10.23
CA TYR A 287 16.05 4.89 9.59
C TYR A 287 16.07 5.07 8.07
N LEU A 288 16.05 6.32 7.56
CA LEU A 288 16.07 6.60 6.13
C LEU A 288 17.32 6.04 5.45
N ALA A 289 18.50 6.21 6.05
CA ALA A 289 19.75 5.68 5.51
C ALA A 289 19.74 4.15 5.37
N ARG A 290 19.05 3.44 6.27
CA ARG A 290 18.90 1.97 6.23
C ARG A 290 17.81 1.53 5.26
N THR A 291 16.71 2.26 5.19
CA THR A 291 15.50 1.83 4.47
C THR A 291 15.49 2.25 3.00
N VAL A 292 15.80 3.51 2.68
CA VAL A 292 15.71 4.09 1.33
C VAL A 292 16.44 3.28 0.25
N PRO A 293 17.67 2.78 0.46
CA PRO A 293 18.40 2.03 -0.58
C PRO A 293 17.70 0.75 -1.02
N TRP A 294 16.98 0.08 -0.12
CA TRP A 294 16.27 -1.17 -0.41
C TRP A 294 14.82 -0.92 -0.78
N PHE A 295 14.20 0.09 -0.18
CA PHE A 295 12.79 0.43 -0.41
C PHE A 295 12.51 0.81 -1.86
N TYR A 296 13.33 1.69 -2.44
CA TYR A 296 13.20 2.10 -3.84
C TYR A 296 14.00 1.23 -4.81
N TRP A 297 14.56 0.11 -4.37
CA TRP A 297 15.25 -0.79 -5.28
C TRP A 297 14.23 -1.48 -6.19
N PRO A 298 14.50 -1.62 -7.52
CA PRO A 298 15.68 -1.21 -8.27
C PRO A 298 15.54 0.16 -8.97
N ALA A 299 14.53 0.96 -8.63
CA ALA A 299 14.23 2.23 -9.31
C ALA A 299 15.24 3.33 -9.02
N TRP A 300 15.69 3.48 -7.77
CA TRP A 300 16.53 4.64 -7.39
C TRP A 300 17.87 4.76 -8.14
N PRO A 301 18.66 3.70 -8.42
CA PRO A 301 19.93 3.86 -9.13
C PRO A 301 19.71 4.36 -10.56
N VAL A 302 18.65 3.87 -11.21
CA VAL A 302 18.28 4.26 -12.57
C VAL A 302 17.69 5.66 -12.60
N ALA A 303 16.91 6.05 -11.58
CA ALA A 303 16.40 7.40 -11.43
C ALA A 303 17.53 8.42 -11.22
N LEU A 304 18.50 8.14 -10.35
CA LEU A 304 19.68 9.00 -10.17
C LEU A 304 20.51 9.11 -11.45
N TRP A 305 20.68 8.00 -12.17
CA TRP A 305 21.32 8.02 -13.49
C TRP A 305 20.56 8.90 -14.48
N ALA A 306 19.23 8.84 -14.49
CA ALA A 306 18.39 9.70 -15.32
C ALA A 306 18.62 11.18 -14.98
N VAL A 307 18.59 11.56 -13.70
CA VAL A 307 18.83 12.94 -13.25
C VAL A 307 20.20 13.44 -13.71
N TYR A 308 21.24 12.63 -13.53
CA TYR A 308 22.60 12.96 -13.98
C TYR A 308 22.67 13.12 -15.51
N ARG A 309 22.08 12.19 -16.26
CA ARG A 309 22.14 12.17 -17.72
C ARG A 309 21.37 13.32 -18.36
N TRP A 310 20.25 13.71 -17.74
CA TRP A 310 19.35 14.76 -18.20
C TRP A 310 19.65 16.13 -17.57
N ARG A 311 20.77 16.32 -16.86
CA ARG A 311 21.16 17.58 -16.18
C ARG A 311 21.14 18.87 -17.00
N GLY A 312 21.34 18.77 -18.31
CA GLY A 312 21.25 19.93 -19.22
C GLY A 312 19.85 20.16 -19.82
N ARG A 313 18.87 19.33 -19.48
CA ARG A 313 17.51 19.30 -20.05
C ARG A 313 16.47 18.98 -18.97
N TRP A 314 16.67 19.46 -17.74
CA TRP A 314 15.72 19.23 -16.64
C TRP A 314 14.35 19.88 -16.86
N SER A 315 14.27 20.91 -17.70
CA SER A 315 13.02 21.60 -18.05
C SER A 315 12.15 20.83 -19.05
N GLU A 316 12.60 19.67 -19.53
CA GLU A 316 11.79 18.81 -20.39
C GLU A 316 10.67 18.16 -19.57
N PRO A 317 9.40 18.18 -20.02
CA PRO A 317 8.28 17.70 -19.22
C PRO A 317 8.41 16.28 -18.65
N ALA A 318 8.97 15.37 -19.42
CA ALA A 318 9.16 13.98 -18.99
C ALA A 318 10.21 13.82 -17.88
N VAL A 319 11.05 14.83 -17.66
CA VAL A 319 12.06 14.86 -16.59
C VAL A 319 11.58 15.76 -15.45
N ALA A 320 11.14 16.98 -15.77
CA ALA A 320 10.78 17.99 -14.79
C ALA A 320 9.66 17.55 -13.86
N LEU A 321 8.56 17.02 -14.41
CA LEU A 321 7.40 16.64 -13.60
C LEU A 321 7.76 15.56 -12.58
N PRO A 322 8.29 14.39 -12.96
CA PRO A 322 8.62 13.37 -11.97
C PRO A 322 9.83 13.78 -11.10
N LEU A 323 10.75 14.63 -11.57
CA LEU A 323 11.83 15.18 -10.72
C LEU A 323 11.30 16.08 -9.61
N LEU A 324 10.45 17.05 -9.97
CA LEU A 324 9.86 17.97 -9.01
C LEU A 324 8.94 17.24 -8.04
N THR A 325 8.15 16.26 -8.52
CA THR A 325 7.30 15.45 -7.63
C THR A 325 8.13 14.57 -6.70
N ALA A 326 9.17 13.86 -7.18
CA ALA A 326 10.03 13.06 -6.31
C ALA A 326 10.75 13.94 -5.27
N GLY A 327 11.24 15.12 -5.66
CA GLY A 327 11.86 16.08 -4.76
C GLY A 327 10.89 16.64 -3.72
N ALA A 328 9.66 16.96 -4.13
CA ALA A 328 8.62 17.44 -3.21
C ALA A 328 8.19 16.35 -2.22
N MET A 329 8.07 15.08 -2.65
CA MET A 329 7.75 13.96 -1.76
C MET A 329 8.89 13.63 -0.78
N ALA A 330 10.13 14.01 -1.09
CA ALA A 330 11.23 13.87 -0.14
C ALA A 330 11.13 14.85 1.05
N LEU A 331 10.39 15.97 0.92
CA LEU A 331 10.28 16.95 1.99
C LEU A 331 9.50 16.42 3.21
N PRO A 332 8.28 15.84 3.07
CA PRO A 332 7.60 15.21 4.21
C PRO A 332 8.41 14.07 4.84
N VAL A 333 9.11 13.27 4.01
CA VAL A 333 9.97 12.17 4.49
C VAL A 333 11.08 12.69 5.41
N LEU A 334 11.74 13.79 5.02
CA LEU A 334 12.81 14.40 5.80
C LEU A 334 12.28 15.16 7.04
N ALA A 335 11.06 15.69 6.97
CA ALA A 335 10.42 16.39 8.07
C ALA A 335 9.78 15.46 9.11
N ALA A 336 9.62 14.17 8.80
CA ALA A 336 8.99 13.20 9.70
C ALA A 336 9.95 12.78 10.84
N PRO A 337 9.61 13.07 12.11
CA PRO A 337 10.51 12.82 13.25
C PRO A 337 10.70 11.34 13.56
N GLN A 338 9.72 10.49 13.23
CA GLN A 338 9.76 9.04 13.52
C GLN A 338 10.23 8.19 12.32
N GLY A 339 10.31 8.78 11.11
CA GLY A 339 10.64 8.04 9.88
C GLY A 339 9.66 6.89 9.62
N ALA A 340 8.54 7.17 8.94
CA ALA A 340 7.54 6.14 8.64
C ALA A 340 7.61 5.67 7.17
N GLU A 341 7.35 4.37 6.94
CA GLU A 341 7.27 3.78 5.60
C GLU A 341 6.19 4.45 4.74
N SER A 342 5.09 4.88 5.36
CA SER A 342 3.97 5.55 4.68
C SER A 342 4.40 6.80 3.92
N TRP A 343 5.39 7.54 4.45
CA TRP A 343 5.95 8.72 3.77
C TRP A 343 6.84 8.39 2.57
N LEU A 344 7.38 7.17 2.47
CA LEU A 344 8.25 6.76 1.36
C LEU A 344 7.45 6.33 0.12
N LEU A 345 6.25 5.79 0.30
CA LEU A 345 5.43 5.26 -0.80
C LEU A 345 5.10 6.28 -1.90
N PRO A 346 4.74 7.55 -1.61
CA PRO A 346 4.39 8.54 -2.62
C PRO A 346 5.48 8.79 -3.68
N ALA A 347 6.77 8.69 -3.30
CA ALA A 347 7.86 8.96 -4.23
C ALA A 347 8.13 7.83 -5.24
N THR A 348 7.54 6.64 -5.04
CA THR A 348 7.79 5.46 -5.89
C THR A 348 7.36 5.69 -7.34
N VAL A 349 6.20 6.30 -7.57
CA VAL A 349 5.66 6.59 -8.92
C VAL A 349 6.57 7.56 -9.69
N PRO A 350 6.89 8.77 -9.19
CA PRO A 350 7.78 9.66 -9.91
C PRO A 350 9.21 9.10 -10.07
N LEU A 351 9.73 8.34 -9.10
CA LEU A 351 11.03 7.68 -9.25
C LEU A 351 11.02 6.61 -10.35
N ALA A 352 9.98 5.79 -10.42
CA ALA A 352 9.81 4.81 -11.49
C ALA A 352 9.72 5.49 -12.86
N MET A 353 9.01 6.62 -12.96
CA MET A 353 8.93 7.43 -14.19
C MET A 353 10.28 8.04 -14.60
N LEU A 354 11.03 8.61 -13.66
CA LEU A 354 12.38 9.13 -13.94
C LEU A 354 13.31 8.03 -14.44
N ALA A 355 13.31 6.91 -13.74
CA ALA A 355 14.08 5.75 -14.14
C ALA A 355 13.64 5.23 -15.51
N ALA A 356 12.33 5.28 -15.83
CA ALA A 356 11.80 4.92 -17.14
C ALA A 356 12.49 5.70 -18.27
N VAL A 357 12.57 7.03 -18.12
CA VAL A 357 13.22 7.95 -19.05
C VAL A 357 14.74 7.77 -19.09
N GLY A 358 15.35 7.29 -18.00
CA GLY A 358 16.78 7.03 -17.91
C GLY A 358 17.25 5.76 -18.62
N MET A 359 16.41 4.72 -18.71
CA MET A 359 16.84 3.39 -19.18
C MET A 359 17.48 3.34 -20.58
N PRO A 360 16.98 4.05 -21.62
CA PRO A 360 17.59 4.01 -22.94
C PRO A 360 19.05 4.51 -22.95
N THR A 361 19.46 5.22 -21.90
CA THR A 361 20.80 5.80 -21.77
C THR A 361 21.76 4.93 -20.96
N LEU A 362 21.31 3.78 -20.46
CA LEU A 362 22.14 2.84 -19.70
C LEU A 362 23.09 2.06 -20.63
N ARG A 363 24.28 1.77 -20.12
CA ARG A 363 25.21 0.86 -20.80
C ARG A 363 24.66 -0.55 -20.76
N ARG A 364 24.82 -1.31 -21.85
CA ARG A 364 24.39 -2.72 -21.95
C ARG A 364 24.86 -3.60 -20.79
N GLY A 365 26.07 -3.37 -20.28
CA GLY A 365 26.61 -4.08 -19.12
C GLY A 365 25.81 -3.86 -17.83
N ILE A 366 25.36 -2.63 -17.57
CA ILE A 366 24.54 -2.30 -16.38
C ILE A 366 23.18 -2.98 -16.49
N VAL A 367 22.55 -2.90 -17.67
CA VAL A 367 21.28 -3.56 -17.95
C VAL A 367 21.42 -5.08 -17.71
N SER A 368 22.51 -5.69 -18.21
CA SER A 368 22.75 -7.12 -18.01
C SER A 368 23.03 -7.49 -16.54
N LEU A 369 23.66 -6.60 -15.76
CA LEU A 369 23.89 -6.83 -14.33
C LEU A 369 22.57 -6.90 -13.57
N ILE A 370 21.65 -5.96 -13.85
CA ILE A 370 20.31 -5.96 -13.24
C ILE A 370 19.56 -7.26 -13.57
N ASP A 371 19.61 -7.69 -14.84
CA ASP A 371 18.98 -8.95 -15.28
C ASP A 371 19.49 -10.16 -14.50
N TRP A 372 20.81 -10.33 -14.44
CA TRP A 372 21.42 -11.49 -13.78
C TRP A 372 21.19 -11.47 -12.28
N PHE A 373 21.27 -10.29 -11.66
CA PHE A 373 20.92 -10.13 -10.26
C PHE A 373 19.48 -10.57 -9.98
N ALA A 374 18.52 -10.14 -10.81
CA ALA A 374 17.12 -10.56 -10.69
C ALA A 374 16.97 -12.08 -10.87
N VAL A 375 17.56 -12.67 -11.92
CA VAL A 375 17.46 -14.11 -12.19
C VAL A 375 18.00 -14.93 -11.02
N ILE A 376 19.20 -14.62 -10.53
CA ILE A 376 19.83 -15.36 -9.43
C ILE A 376 19.02 -15.21 -8.15
N SER A 377 18.65 -13.98 -7.80
CA SER A 377 17.98 -13.68 -6.53
C SER A 377 16.58 -14.27 -6.47
N PHE A 378 15.75 -14.07 -7.50
CA PHE A 378 14.37 -14.56 -7.48
C PHE A 378 14.25 -16.06 -7.72
N THR A 379 15.20 -16.67 -8.44
CA THR A 379 15.26 -18.13 -8.52
C THR A 379 15.65 -18.73 -7.16
N LEU A 380 16.62 -18.13 -6.46
CA LEU A 380 16.97 -18.55 -5.10
C LEU A 380 15.79 -18.38 -4.13
N PHE A 381 15.10 -17.23 -4.17
CA PHE A 381 13.91 -17.02 -3.34
C PHE A 381 12.81 -18.04 -3.63
N ALA A 382 12.52 -18.32 -4.90
CA ALA A 382 11.54 -19.34 -5.27
C ALA A 382 11.91 -20.72 -4.72
N LEU A 383 13.19 -21.12 -4.85
CA LEU A 383 13.69 -22.39 -4.30
C LEU A 383 13.56 -22.45 -2.78
N VAL A 384 13.87 -21.35 -2.07
CA VAL A 384 13.73 -21.28 -0.61
C VAL A 384 12.26 -21.37 -0.18
N ILE A 385 11.36 -20.63 -0.84
CA ILE A 385 9.92 -20.64 -0.54
C ILE A 385 9.35 -22.04 -0.73
N TRP A 386 9.66 -22.69 -1.85
CA TRP A 386 9.27 -24.08 -2.12
C TRP A 386 9.88 -25.06 -1.12
N GLY A 387 11.19 -24.95 -0.86
CA GLY A 387 11.89 -25.87 0.04
C GLY A 387 11.32 -25.85 1.46
N TYR A 388 11.08 -24.67 2.04
CA TYR A 388 10.47 -24.58 3.36
C TYR A 388 8.99 -24.97 3.35
N TRP A 389 8.23 -24.69 2.28
CA TRP A 389 6.84 -25.12 2.18
C TRP A 389 6.72 -26.65 2.12
N ILE A 390 7.54 -27.31 1.28
CA ILE A 390 7.59 -28.78 1.20
C ILE A 390 7.99 -29.36 2.55
N ALA A 391 9.00 -28.78 3.21
CA ALA A 391 9.43 -29.24 4.53
C ALA A 391 8.31 -29.07 5.58
N LEU A 392 7.57 -27.97 5.55
CA LEU A 392 6.42 -27.76 6.43
C LEU A 392 5.31 -28.80 6.19
N MET A 393 4.96 -29.07 4.93
CA MET A 393 3.86 -29.98 4.57
C MET A 393 4.20 -31.46 4.77
N THR A 394 5.48 -31.84 4.61
CA THR A 394 5.91 -33.26 4.67
C THR A 394 6.64 -33.64 5.97
N GLY A 395 7.14 -32.66 6.71
CA GLY A 395 8.00 -32.88 7.88
C GLY A 395 9.48 -33.16 7.53
N TYR A 396 9.85 -33.22 6.24
CA TYR A 396 11.22 -33.52 5.81
C TYR A 396 11.77 -32.45 4.85
N PRO A 397 13.02 -31.96 5.03
CA PRO A 397 13.97 -32.31 6.08
C PRO A 397 13.58 -31.81 7.49
N PRO A 398 13.80 -32.57 8.57
CA PRO A 398 13.26 -32.25 9.90
C PRO A 398 13.69 -30.88 10.45
N ARG A 399 14.93 -30.47 10.20
CA ARG A 399 15.44 -29.15 10.64
C ARG A 399 14.72 -27.99 9.95
N MET A 400 14.42 -28.13 8.66
CA MET A 400 13.68 -27.12 7.90
C MET A 400 12.22 -27.08 8.34
N ALA A 401 11.59 -28.25 8.50
CA ALA A 401 10.21 -28.38 8.97
C ALA A 401 10.03 -27.76 10.37
N PHE A 402 10.95 -28.03 11.29
CA PHE A 402 10.94 -27.44 12.63
C PHE A 402 11.04 -25.91 12.59
N ARG A 403 11.98 -25.36 11.80
CA ARG A 403 12.12 -23.90 11.64
C ARG A 403 10.89 -23.27 10.98
N ALA A 404 10.28 -23.94 9.99
CA ALA A 404 9.03 -23.50 9.39
C ALA A 404 7.89 -23.49 10.41
N GLY A 405 7.76 -24.54 11.23
CA GLY A 405 6.75 -24.63 12.28
C GLY A 405 6.92 -23.58 13.39
N GLN A 406 8.15 -23.12 13.66
CA GLN A 406 8.39 -22.01 14.59
C GLN A 406 7.82 -20.67 14.08
N PHE A 407 7.59 -20.53 12.77
CA PHE A 407 7.03 -19.30 12.21
C PHE A 407 5.56 -19.10 12.60
N SER A 408 4.81 -20.19 12.83
CA SER A 408 3.41 -20.19 13.25
C SER A 408 3.18 -21.40 14.18
N PRO A 409 3.44 -21.23 15.49
CA PRO A 409 3.40 -22.33 16.46
C PRO A 409 1.98 -22.92 16.59
N GLY A 410 1.88 -24.25 16.45
CA GLY A 410 0.61 -24.97 16.56
C GLY A 410 -0.23 -24.98 15.28
N PHE A 411 0.28 -24.42 14.18
CA PHE A 411 -0.30 -24.64 12.86
C PHE A 411 -0.13 -26.09 12.43
N VAL A 412 -1.24 -26.72 12.04
CA VAL A 412 -1.26 -28.09 11.53
C VAL A 412 -1.42 -28.04 10.02
N PRO A 413 -0.40 -28.44 9.24
CA PRO A 413 -0.50 -28.53 7.79
C PRO A 413 -1.59 -29.52 7.39
N GLN A 414 -2.49 -29.09 6.52
CA GLN A 414 -3.61 -29.90 6.05
C GLN A 414 -3.62 -29.95 4.52
N TRP A 415 -3.71 -31.18 3.99
CA TRP A 415 -3.91 -31.40 2.55
C TRP A 415 -5.40 -31.27 2.24
N SER A 416 -5.82 -30.07 1.85
CA SER A 416 -7.16 -29.78 1.35
C SER A 416 -7.15 -29.64 -0.18
N ALA A 417 -8.31 -29.81 -0.81
CA ALA A 417 -8.46 -29.53 -2.24
C ALA A 417 -8.03 -28.10 -2.61
N THR A 418 -8.27 -27.13 -1.71
CA THR A 418 -7.83 -25.74 -1.86
C THR A 418 -6.31 -25.61 -1.81
N ALA A 419 -5.64 -26.27 -0.86
CA ALA A 419 -4.18 -26.28 -0.77
C ALA A 419 -3.55 -26.90 -2.02
N THR A 420 -4.11 -28.00 -2.54
CA THR A 420 -3.64 -28.62 -3.80
C THR A 420 -3.81 -27.69 -5.00
N ALA A 421 -4.95 -27.01 -5.12
CA ALA A 421 -5.19 -26.05 -6.21
C ALA A 421 -4.23 -24.86 -6.16
N LEU A 422 -3.98 -24.30 -4.96
CA LEU A 422 -3.00 -23.22 -4.76
C LEU A 422 -1.56 -23.70 -5.05
N GLY A 423 -1.22 -24.93 -4.68
CA GLY A 423 0.04 -25.57 -5.03
C GLY A 423 0.26 -25.72 -6.53
N LEU A 424 -0.79 -26.10 -7.28
CA LEU A 424 -0.74 -26.16 -8.74
C LEU A 424 -0.54 -24.77 -9.36
N LEU A 425 -1.25 -23.75 -8.87
CA LEU A 425 -1.06 -22.37 -9.32
C LEU A 425 0.37 -21.88 -9.09
N ALA A 426 0.93 -22.15 -7.91
CA ALA A 426 2.32 -21.85 -7.58
C ALA A 426 3.31 -22.57 -8.51
N ALA A 427 3.04 -23.83 -8.86
CA ALA A 427 3.86 -24.60 -9.80
C ALA A 427 3.80 -24.01 -11.22
N LEU A 428 2.61 -23.62 -11.68
CA LEU A 428 2.42 -22.94 -12.97
C LEU A 428 3.14 -21.58 -13.01
N ALA A 429 3.09 -20.80 -11.93
CA ALA A 429 3.83 -19.54 -11.82
C ALA A 429 5.35 -19.77 -11.88
N THR A 430 5.85 -20.80 -11.18
CA THR A 430 7.26 -21.20 -11.21
C THR A 430 7.68 -21.64 -12.62
N LEU A 431 6.84 -22.41 -13.31
CA LEU A 431 7.08 -22.78 -14.71
C LEU A 431 7.11 -21.54 -15.61
N GLY A 432 6.19 -20.60 -15.43
CA GLY A 432 6.16 -19.32 -16.13
C GLY A 432 7.46 -18.53 -15.95
N TRP A 433 8.02 -18.50 -14.73
CA TRP A 433 9.33 -17.92 -14.46
C TRP A 433 10.45 -18.62 -15.21
N LEU A 434 10.50 -19.96 -15.17
CA LEU A 434 11.52 -20.72 -15.91
C LEU A 434 11.45 -20.49 -17.42
N LEU A 435 10.23 -20.37 -17.97
CA LEU A 435 10.00 -20.02 -19.37
C LEU A 435 10.47 -18.59 -19.68
N LEU A 436 10.25 -17.63 -18.77
CA LEU A 436 10.73 -16.25 -18.90
C LEU A 436 12.27 -16.18 -18.89
N VAL A 437 12.92 -16.92 -17.98
CA VAL A 437 14.38 -17.03 -17.91
C VAL A 437 14.93 -17.73 -19.17
N ARG A 438 14.32 -18.82 -19.62
CA ARG A 438 14.68 -19.50 -20.87
C ARG A 438 14.53 -18.59 -22.08
N TRP A 439 13.45 -17.82 -22.17
CA TRP A 439 13.23 -16.82 -23.22
C TRP A 439 14.37 -15.79 -23.22
N ARG A 440 14.76 -15.29 -22.04
CA ARG A 440 15.84 -14.32 -21.91
C ARG A 440 17.19 -14.84 -22.42
N ILE A 441 17.54 -16.07 -22.07
CA ILE A 441 18.84 -16.69 -22.40
C ILE A 441 18.89 -17.04 -23.90
N SER A 442 17.80 -17.59 -24.44
CA SER A 442 17.77 -18.12 -25.82
C SER A 442 17.63 -17.05 -26.91
N ARG A 443 16.89 -15.97 -26.67
CA ARG A 443 16.52 -14.99 -27.73
C ARG A 443 17.36 -13.71 -27.73
N GLN A 444 18.15 -13.44 -26.69
CA GLN A 444 18.91 -12.19 -26.48
C GLN A 444 18.15 -10.92 -26.94
N PRO A 445 16.91 -10.70 -26.45
CA PRO A 445 16.02 -9.66 -26.96
C PRO A 445 16.65 -8.27 -26.83
N ARG A 446 16.52 -7.40 -27.84
CA ARG A 446 17.10 -6.04 -27.82
C ARG A 446 16.21 -4.99 -27.16
N MET A 447 14.97 -5.34 -26.76
CA MET A 447 13.99 -4.37 -26.26
C MET A 447 14.40 -3.70 -24.95
N ILE A 448 14.04 -2.42 -24.77
CA ILE A 448 14.37 -1.62 -23.57
C ILE A 448 13.77 -2.23 -22.29
N TRP A 449 12.51 -2.65 -22.34
CA TRP A 449 11.77 -3.18 -21.18
C TRP A 449 12.28 -4.54 -20.68
N ARG A 450 13.15 -5.22 -21.44
CA ARG A 450 13.59 -6.60 -21.17
C ARG A 450 14.14 -6.78 -19.76
N ALA A 451 14.86 -5.77 -19.26
CA ALA A 451 15.53 -5.87 -17.99
C ALA A 451 14.57 -5.79 -16.82
N MET A 452 13.53 -4.97 -16.98
CA MET A 452 12.51 -4.80 -15.97
C MET A 452 11.53 -5.97 -15.97
N ALA A 453 11.38 -6.70 -17.08
CA ALA A 453 10.53 -7.88 -17.13
C ALA A 453 10.98 -9.00 -16.18
N LEU A 454 12.30 -9.20 -16.00
CA LEU A 454 12.82 -10.20 -15.06
C LEU A 454 12.69 -9.73 -13.61
N SER A 455 13.00 -8.47 -13.33
CA SER A 455 12.84 -7.92 -11.98
C SER A 455 11.37 -7.94 -11.55
N CYS A 456 10.47 -7.44 -12.38
CA CYS A 456 9.03 -7.46 -12.14
C CYS A 456 8.49 -8.89 -12.06
N GLY A 457 8.83 -9.75 -13.03
CA GLY A 457 8.40 -11.15 -13.03
C GLY A 457 8.87 -11.93 -11.81
N GLY A 458 10.07 -11.62 -11.30
CA GLY A 458 10.61 -12.23 -10.09
C GLY A 458 9.91 -11.77 -8.81
N VAL A 459 9.59 -10.47 -8.69
CA VAL A 459 8.76 -9.95 -7.60
C VAL A 459 7.37 -10.56 -7.64
N VAL A 460 6.73 -10.59 -8.81
CA VAL A 460 5.41 -11.23 -9.03
C VAL A 460 5.45 -12.71 -8.66
N LEU A 461 6.49 -13.45 -9.07
CA LEU A 461 6.67 -14.85 -8.68
C LEU A 461 6.76 -14.99 -7.16
N ALA A 462 7.66 -14.23 -6.52
CA ALA A 462 7.88 -14.32 -5.08
C ALA A 462 6.58 -14.01 -4.32
N TRP A 463 5.89 -12.93 -4.70
CA TRP A 463 4.60 -12.56 -4.14
C TRP A 463 3.54 -13.64 -4.31
N LEU A 464 3.38 -14.16 -5.53
CA LEU A 464 2.41 -15.21 -5.81
C LEU A 464 2.71 -16.48 -5.02
N LEU A 465 3.97 -16.91 -4.93
CA LEU A 465 4.33 -18.08 -4.12
C LEU A 465 4.02 -17.87 -2.64
N LEU A 466 4.29 -16.69 -2.09
CA LEU A 466 3.97 -16.35 -0.70
C LEU A 466 2.46 -16.29 -0.46
N MET A 467 1.71 -15.65 -1.34
CA MET A 467 0.25 -15.49 -1.25
C MET A 467 -0.55 -16.71 -1.73
N THR A 468 0.11 -17.81 -2.06
CA THR A 468 -0.55 -19.09 -2.38
C THR A 468 -0.09 -20.19 -1.42
N LEU A 469 1.20 -20.52 -1.43
CA LEU A 469 1.76 -21.61 -0.63
C LEU A 469 1.77 -21.28 0.87
N TRP A 470 2.19 -20.06 1.22
CA TRP A 470 2.38 -19.63 2.61
C TRP A 470 1.22 -18.84 3.19
N LEU A 471 0.22 -18.49 2.38
CA LEU A 471 -0.94 -17.71 2.82
C LEU A 471 -1.64 -18.32 4.06
N PRO A 472 -1.90 -19.64 4.15
CA PRO A 472 -2.53 -20.21 5.35
C PRO A 472 -1.70 -19.99 6.62
N VAL A 473 -0.37 -20.09 6.51
CA VAL A 473 0.56 -19.90 7.64
C VAL A 473 0.62 -18.42 8.04
N PHE A 474 0.67 -17.52 7.05
CA PHE A 474 0.62 -16.08 7.32
C PHE A 474 -0.72 -15.67 7.93
N ASN A 475 -1.84 -16.24 7.48
CA ASN A 475 -3.15 -16.03 8.07
C ASN A 475 -3.18 -16.45 9.52
N ASP A 476 -2.81 -17.71 9.84
CA ASP A 476 -2.80 -18.20 11.22
C ASP A 476 -1.95 -17.31 12.14
N ARG A 477 -0.77 -16.92 11.67
CA ARG A 477 0.14 -16.06 12.44
C ARG A 477 -0.43 -14.65 12.69
N ASN A 478 -1.09 -14.06 11.71
CA ASN A 478 -1.42 -12.63 11.72
C ASN A 478 -2.88 -12.32 12.07
N THR A 479 -3.79 -13.29 11.97
CA THR A 479 -5.22 -13.11 12.26
C THR A 479 -5.50 -13.04 13.76
N TYR A 480 -6.54 -12.29 14.12
CA TYR A 480 -7.16 -12.31 15.45
C TYR A 480 -8.41 -13.18 15.51
N ARG A 481 -8.78 -13.86 14.40
CA ARG A 481 -10.01 -14.65 14.29
C ARG A 481 -10.15 -15.68 15.40
N GLU A 482 -9.12 -16.48 15.66
CA GLU A 482 -9.21 -17.56 16.67
C GLU A 482 -9.46 -17.01 18.08
N VAL A 483 -8.72 -15.97 18.47
CA VAL A 483 -8.86 -15.37 19.80
C VAL A 483 -10.20 -14.65 19.96
N ALA A 484 -10.70 -14.02 18.89
CA ALA A 484 -12.03 -13.39 18.88
C ALA A 484 -13.16 -14.41 18.99
N LEU A 485 -13.07 -15.57 18.33
CA LEU A 485 -14.06 -16.64 18.45
C LEU A 485 -14.05 -17.28 19.85
N ARG A 486 -12.86 -17.51 20.43
CA ARG A 486 -12.74 -17.99 21.83
C ARG A 486 -13.34 -17.01 22.83
N PHE A 487 -13.18 -15.71 22.59
CA PHE A 487 -13.85 -14.68 23.36
C PHE A 487 -15.38 -14.81 23.25
N VAL A 488 -15.94 -15.02 22.06
CA VAL A 488 -17.41 -15.21 21.89
C VAL A 488 -17.90 -16.39 22.72
N ASP A 489 -17.20 -17.52 22.67
CA ASP A 489 -17.56 -18.71 23.43
C ASP A 489 -17.51 -18.46 24.94
N ALA A 490 -16.44 -17.82 25.43
CA ALA A 490 -16.29 -17.50 26.85
C ALA A 490 -17.28 -16.45 27.34
N PHE A 491 -17.53 -15.43 26.52
CA PHE A 491 -18.51 -14.37 26.78
C PHE A 491 -19.92 -14.95 26.93
N ALA A 492 -20.32 -15.85 26.01
CA ALA A 492 -21.60 -16.55 26.08
C ALA A 492 -21.68 -17.49 27.30
N ALA A 493 -20.62 -18.25 27.59
CA ALA A 493 -20.56 -19.15 28.74
C ALA A 493 -20.69 -18.42 30.09
N ALA A 494 -20.21 -17.17 30.17
CA ALA A 494 -20.31 -16.33 31.35
C ALA A 494 -21.65 -15.56 31.45
N GLY A 495 -22.58 -15.80 30.52
CA GLY A 495 -23.92 -15.22 30.50
C GLY A 495 -24.04 -13.91 29.70
N GLY A 496 -22.99 -13.49 29.00
CA GLY A 496 -23.02 -12.33 28.11
C GLY A 496 -23.83 -12.64 26.84
N LYS A 497 -24.56 -11.64 26.34
CA LYS A 497 -25.38 -11.77 25.13
C LYS A 497 -24.85 -10.90 24.00
N ARG A 498 -25.00 -11.37 22.77
CA ARG A 498 -24.61 -10.61 21.58
C ARG A 498 -25.29 -9.23 21.58
N GLY A 499 -24.51 -8.18 21.39
CA GLY A 499 -24.98 -6.79 21.43
C GLY A 499 -24.99 -6.15 22.83
N GLU A 500 -24.63 -6.88 23.90
CA GLU A 500 -24.32 -6.25 25.19
C GLU A 500 -23.06 -5.38 25.08
N CYS A 501 -23.02 -4.32 25.88
CA CYS A 501 -21.88 -3.42 25.90
C CYS A 501 -20.64 -4.11 26.47
N VAL A 502 -19.49 -3.90 25.83
CA VAL A 502 -18.18 -4.21 26.38
C VAL A 502 -17.29 -2.97 26.37
N ALA A 503 -16.88 -2.51 27.55
CA ALA A 503 -15.87 -1.46 27.69
C ALA A 503 -14.55 -1.95 27.08
N SER A 504 -13.95 -1.16 26.21
CA SER A 504 -12.86 -1.60 25.32
C SER A 504 -11.90 -0.46 24.96
N ASP A 505 -11.83 0.59 25.77
CA ASP A 505 -11.09 1.83 25.47
C ASP A 505 -9.57 1.59 25.37
N ASP A 506 -9.05 0.58 26.06
CA ASP A 506 -7.62 0.23 26.06
C ASP A 506 -7.22 -0.72 24.92
N LEU A 507 -8.14 -1.16 24.06
CA LEU A 507 -7.81 -1.98 22.89
C LEU A 507 -7.19 -1.13 21.78
N SER A 508 -6.04 -1.58 21.29
CA SER A 508 -5.41 -1.03 20.12
C SER A 508 -6.25 -1.26 18.85
N ALA A 509 -5.97 -0.48 17.81
CA ALA A 509 -6.78 -0.39 16.59
C ALA A 509 -7.03 -1.75 15.91
N ALA A 510 -5.99 -2.58 15.75
CA ALA A 510 -6.09 -3.84 15.01
C ALA A 510 -6.89 -4.94 15.75
N PRO A 511 -6.63 -5.22 17.03
CA PRO A 511 -7.51 -6.05 17.84
C PRO A 511 -8.94 -5.52 17.88
N ARG A 512 -9.14 -4.23 18.16
CA ARG A 512 -10.48 -3.64 18.22
C ARG A 512 -11.27 -3.87 16.93
N ALA A 513 -10.65 -3.61 15.77
CA ALA A 513 -11.25 -3.88 14.46
C ALA A 513 -11.60 -5.37 14.28
N SER A 514 -10.71 -6.26 14.71
CA SER A 514 -10.89 -7.70 14.55
C SER A 514 -11.98 -8.27 15.47
N PHE A 515 -12.06 -7.82 16.73
CA PHE A 515 -13.15 -8.17 17.64
C PHE A 515 -14.48 -7.58 17.17
N TYR A 516 -14.47 -6.36 16.62
CA TYR A 516 -15.65 -5.77 15.99
C TYR A 516 -16.14 -6.59 14.79
N TYR A 517 -15.21 -7.15 14.00
CA TYR A 517 -15.53 -7.96 12.84
C TYR A 517 -15.97 -9.38 13.20
N PHE A 518 -15.12 -10.16 13.88
CA PHE A 518 -15.32 -11.59 14.13
C PHE A 518 -16.22 -11.88 15.34
N ALA A 519 -16.10 -11.09 16.41
CA ALA A 519 -16.87 -11.29 17.63
C ALA A 519 -18.17 -10.45 17.67
N HIS A 520 -18.37 -9.55 16.69
CA HIS A 520 -19.44 -8.56 16.71
C HIS A 520 -19.49 -7.79 18.03
N LEU A 521 -18.31 -7.48 18.57
CA LEU A 521 -18.16 -6.74 19.82
C LEU A 521 -18.91 -5.40 19.71
N ARG A 522 -19.75 -5.07 20.70
CA ARG A 522 -20.33 -3.73 20.82
C ARG A 522 -19.51 -2.92 21.83
N PRO A 523 -18.66 -1.99 21.37
CA PRO A 523 -17.93 -1.12 22.28
C PRO A 523 -18.88 -0.19 23.03
N ALA A 524 -18.42 0.31 24.17
CA ALA A 524 -19.15 1.29 24.98
C ALA A 524 -19.39 2.57 24.19
N ALA A 525 -20.63 3.07 24.22
CA ALA A 525 -20.90 4.44 23.82
C ALA A 525 -20.31 5.41 24.87
N ARG A 526 -20.02 6.65 24.47
CA ARG A 526 -19.46 7.68 25.37
C ARG A 526 -20.36 7.85 26.60
N GLY A 527 -19.81 7.56 27.78
CA GLY A 527 -20.52 7.67 29.07
C GLY A 527 -21.41 6.46 29.41
N GLU A 528 -21.49 5.44 28.56
CA GLU A 528 -22.20 4.20 28.85
C GLU A 528 -21.42 3.37 29.89
N ARG A 529 -22.11 2.86 30.90
CA ARG A 529 -21.52 1.95 31.90
C ARG A 529 -21.80 0.52 31.48
N CYS A 530 -20.74 -0.25 31.28
CA CYS A 530 -20.84 -1.62 30.78
C CYS A 530 -20.55 -2.63 31.90
N ASP A 531 -21.22 -3.78 31.84
CA ASP A 531 -21.02 -4.89 32.78
C ASP A 531 -19.83 -5.76 32.40
N TRP A 532 -19.26 -5.53 31.22
CA TRP A 532 -18.14 -6.26 30.67
C TRP A 532 -17.02 -5.30 30.30
N LEU A 533 -15.79 -5.75 30.50
CA LEU A 533 -14.56 -5.03 30.15
C LEU A 533 -13.63 -6.00 29.42
N LEU A 534 -13.15 -5.59 28.24
CA LEU A 534 -12.13 -6.29 27.48
C LEU A 534 -10.86 -5.43 27.46
N LEU A 535 -9.79 -5.96 28.04
CA LEU A 535 -8.49 -5.32 28.09
C LEU A 535 -7.51 -6.01 27.16
N GLU A 536 -6.55 -5.23 26.65
CA GLU A 536 -5.37 -5.70 25.95
C GLU A 536 -4.14 -5.40 26.80
N ASP A 537 -3.48 -6.43 27.28
CA ASP A 537 -2.18 -6.30 27.95
C ASP A 537 -1.06 -6.56 26.97
N THR A 538 0.00 -5.77 27.09
CA THR A 538 1.24 -5.94 26.30
C THR A 538 2.48 -6.09 27.18
N GLY A 539 3.52 -6.73 26.64
CA GLY A 539 4.82 -6.89 27.30
C GLY A 539 4.75 -7.70 28.61
N SER A 540 5.30 -7.15 29.70
CA SER A 540 5.34 -7.85 31.00
C SER A 540 3.95 -8.09 31.59
N LEU A 541 2.99 -7.20 31.34
CA LEU A 541 1.60 -7.35 31.79
C LEU A 541 0.92 -8.55 31.10
N ALA A 542 1.23 -8.81 29.83
CA ALA A 542 0.70 -9.96 29.10
C ALA A 542 1.15 -11.31 29.71
N GLN A 543 2.29 -11.31 30.41
CA GLN A 543 2.86 -12.52 31.02
C GLN A 543 2.31 -12.80 32.43
N ALA A 544 1.75 -11.79 33.11
CA ALA A 544 1.13 -11.95 34.42
C ALA A 544 -0.19 -12.73 34.35
N ASP A 545 -0.61 -13.37 35.45
CA ASP A 545 -1.93 -14.02 35.51
C ASP A 545 -3.06 -13.00 35.67
N ALA A 546 -4.28 -13.39 35.30
CA ALA A 546 -5.49 -12.58 35.46
C ALA A 546 -5.89 -12.46 36.93
N GLY A 547 -5.35 -11.44 37.59
CA GLY A 547 -5.77 -11.05 38.93
C GLY A 547 -7.14 -10.34 38.92
N PRO A 548 -7.92 -10.43 40.02
CA PRO A 548 -9.06 -9.57 40.23
C PRO A 548 -8.62 -8.10 40.27
N MET A 549 -9.40 -7.23 39.64
CA MET A 549 -9.21 -5.78 39.71
C MET A 549 -10.34 -5.18 40.56
N PRO A 550 -10.14 -4.00 41.18
CA PRO A 550 -11.19 -3.36 41.96
C PRO A 550 -12.49 -3.22 41.16
N GLY A 551 -13.56 -3.90 41.61
CA GLY A 551 -14.87 -3.88 40.95
C GLY A 551 -15.02 -4.79 39.73
N TRP A 552 -14.04 -5.64 39.42
CA TRP A 552 -14.04 -6.53 38.24
C TRP A 552 -13.55 -7.94 38.57
N THR A 553 -14.30 -8.95 38.14
CA THR A 553 -13.93 -10.36 38.25
C THR A 553 -13.44 -10.89 36.90
N PRO A 554 -12.28 -11.59 36.86
CA PRO A 554 -11.77 -12.16 35.62
C PRO A 554 -12.69 -13.31 35.16
N VAL A 555 -12.98 -13.35 33.87
CA VAL A 555 -13.85 -14.35 33.24
C VAL A 555 -13.09 -15.20 32.26
N TRP A 556 -12.24 -14.57 31.45
CA TRP A 556 -11.49 -15.25 30.41
C TRP A 556 -10.22 -14.48 30.07
N ASP A 557 -9.21 -15.23 29.64
CA ASP A 557 -8.03 -14.67 29.01
C ASP A 557 -7.67 -15.47 27.77
N GLY A 558 -7.09 -14.80 26.78
CA GLY A 558 -6.66 -15.44 25.55
C GLY A 558 -5.58 -14.63 24.83
N ARG A 559 -4.89 -15.28 23.91
CA ARG A 559 -3.87 -14.66 23.06
C ARG A 559 -3.80 -15.34 21.71
N ARG A 560 -3.20 -14.67 20.74
CA ARG A 560 -2.79 -15.32 19.50
C ARG A 560 -1.67 -16.32 19.78
N ARG A 561 -1.64 -17.44 19.06
CA ARG A 561 -0.62 -18.50 19.26
C ARG A 561 0.79 -18.01 18.93
N SER A 562 0.89 -17.12 17.97
CA SER A 562 2.12 -16.55 17.44
C SER A 562 2.72 -15.43 18.31
N ASP A 563 1.92 -14.82 19.20
CA ASP A 563 2.31 -13.62 19.95
C ASP A 563 2.24 -13.87 21.46
N ARG A 564 3.39 -13.79 22.12
CA ARG A 564 3.49 -14.02 23.58
C ARG A 564 3.42 -12.72 24.37
N ASP A 565 3.62 -11.59 23.71
CA ASP A 565 3.72 -10.27 24.33
C ASP A 565 2.39 -9.51 24.26
N GLU A 566 1.29 -10.17 23.85
CA GLU A 566 -0.06 -9.62 23.77
C GLU A 566 -1.03 -10.63 24.39
N ARG A 567 -1.91 -10.18 25.29
CA ARG A 567 -2.96 -11.00 25.91
C ARG A 567 -4.22 -10.19 26.11
N PHE A 568 -5.35 -10.77 25.73
CA PHE A 568 -6.68 -10.19 25.90
C PHE A 568 -7.35 -10.78 27.13
N ARG A 569 -8.02 -9.94 27.91
CA ARG A 569 -8.68 -10.34 29.15
C ARG A 569 -10.09 -9.80 29.23
N LEU A 570 -11.03 -10.69 29.46
CA LEU A 570 -12.42 -10.36 29.69
C LEU A 570 -12.70 -10.38 31.19
N TYR A 571 -13.29 -9.29 31.67
CA TYR A 571 -13.76 -9.11 33.03
C TYR A 571 -15.26 -8.85 33.05
N ARG A 572 -15.91 -9.30 34.13
CA ARG A 572 -17.29 -8.95 34.46
C ARG A 572 -17.30 -8.03 35.66
N ARG A 573 -18.18 -7.04 35.65
CA ARG A 573 -18.33 -6.12 36.76
C ARG A 573 -18.82 -6.87 38.00
N ALA A 574 -18.12 -6.69 39.11
CA ALA A 574 -18.55 -7.24 40.40
C ALA A 574 -19.89 -6.59 40.79
N GLN A 575 -20.88 -7.40 41.14
CA GLN A 575 -22.14 -6.87 41.68
C GLN A 575 -21.87 -6.24 43.05
N PRO A 576 -22.43 -5.06 43.36
CA PRO A 576 -22.33 -4.47 44.68
C PRO A 576 -23.06 -5.37 45.69
N GLY A 577 -22.32 -6.25 46.37
CA GLY A 577 -22.87 -7.18 47.35
C GLY A 577 -22.04 -8.45 47.62
N ALA A 578 -21.12 -8.83 46.73
CA ALA A 578 -20.23 -9.98 46.97
C ALA A 578 -18.92 -9.50 47.61
N ALA A 579 -18.95 -9.23 48.92
CA ALA A 579 -17.72 -9.17 49.70
C ALA A 579 -17.11 -10.59 49.78
N PRO A 580 -15.81 -10.78 49.54
CA PRO A 580 -15.16 -12.04 49.88
C PRO A 580 -15.16 -12.16 51.41
N GLY A 581 -15.83 -13.19 51.92
CA GLY A 581 -15.76 -13.59 53.33
C GLY A 581 -14.44 -14.28 53.66
#